data_AF-A0A357ANC7-F1
#
_entry.id   AF-A0A357ANC7-F1
#
_cell.length_a   1.000
_cell.length_b   1.000
_cell.length_c   1.000
_cell.angle_alpha   90.00
_cell.angle_beta   90.00
_cell.angle_gamma   90.00
#
_symmetry.space_group_name_H-M   'P 1'
#
loop_
_entity.id
_entity.type
_entity.pdbx_description
1 polymer ?
#
loop_
_entity_poly.entity_id
_entity_poly.type
_entity_poly.pdbx_seq_one_letter_code
_entity_poly.pdbx_strand_id
1 'polypeptide(L)'
;MNLIEAIILGVVQGLTEFLPVSSSGHLVMVQKLLGIDDSAIMTFYIALHVATLFAVVFVYWKKILEMIRHPFSKLPVQIVVATIPAVILTVLFSDFIESTYVSSAILGPGFIFTGLALIFSEKVGNGKKNLKDLKTSDSLLIGLGQGIALLPSVSRSGMTITTALALGLERGFAADFSFLMSIPPILGGALLDSLDIVQGGSAGF
;
A
#
# COMPACT_ATOMS: atom_id res chain seq x y z
N MET A 1 -24.15 3.96 5.38
CA MET A 1 -23.78 3.80 3.96
C MET A 1 -24.85 2.99 3.23
N ASN A 2 -25.30 3.44 2.06
CA ASN A 2 -26.22 2.71 1.18
C ASN A 2 -25.46 1.97 0.05
N LEU A 3 -26.19 1.18 -0.76
CA LEU A 3 -25.59 0.37 -1.83
C LEU A 3 -24.86 1.21 -2.90
N ILE A 4 -25.40 2.38 -3.25
CA ILE A 4 -24.83 3.24 -4.30
C ILE A 4 -23.49 3.82 -3.80
N GLU A 5 -23.45 4.31 -2.57
CA GLU A 5 -22.23 4.79 -1.93
C GLU A 5 -21.16 3.69 -1.86
N ALA A 6 -21.55 2.47 -1.50
CA ALA A 6 -20.64 1.32 -1.47
C ALA A 6 -20.06 0.99 -2.85
N ILE A 7 -20.88 1.04 -3.90
CA ILE A 7 -20.44 0.83 -5.29
C ILE A 7 -19.47 1.92 -5.72
N ILE A 8 -19.78 3.19 -5.44
CA ILE A 8 -18.92 4.33 -5.81
C ILE A 8 -17.55 4.19 -5.14
N LEU A 9 -17.52 3.99 -3.83
CA LEU A 9 -16.28 3.82 -3.08
C LEU A 9 -15.51 2.57 -3.53
N GLY A 10 -16.21 1.48 -3.86
CA GLY A 10 -15.60 0.27 -4.42
C GLY A 10 -14.93 0.51 -5.78
N VAL A 11 -15.57 1.25 -6.68
CA VAL A 11 -14.98 1.66 -7.96
C VAL A 11 -13.75 2.55 -7.73
N VAL A 12 -13.86 3.53 -6.83
CA VAL A 12 -12.75 4.43 -6.48
C VAL A 12 -11.56 3.62 -5.96
N GLN A 13 -11.77 2.73 -4.99
CA GLN A 13 -10.71 1.85 -4.48
C GLN A 13 -10.10 1.01 -5.60
N GLY A 14 -10.93 0.31 -6.38
CA GLY A 14 -10.46 -0.59 -7.43
C GLY A 14 -9.60 0.10 -8.49
N LEU A 15 -9.93 1.35 -8.83
CA LEU A 15 -9.15 2.16 -9.77
C LEU A 15 -7.88 2.73 -9.14
N THR A 16 -7.90 3.09 -7.85
CA THR A 16 -6.83 3.90 -7.23
C THR A 16 -5.83 3.09 -6.42
N GLU A 17 -6.16 1.89 -5.96
CA GLU A 17 -5.25 1.07 -5.13
C GLU A 17 -3.96 0.70 -5.88
N PHE A 18 -4.09 0.35 -7.16
CA PHE A 18 -2.97 -0.11 -7.99
C PHE A 18 -2.23 1.04 -8.66
N LEU A 19 -2.89 2.19 -8.81
CA LEU A 19 -2.28 3.38 -9.39
C LEU A 19 -1.52 4.15 -8.31
N PRO A 20 -0.41 4.81 -8.66
CA PRO A 20 0.40 5.56 -7.69
C PRO A 20 -0.25 6.92 -7.35
N VAL A 21 -1.52 6.91 -6.93
CA VAL A 21 -2.37 8.09 -6.77
C VAL A 21 -3.05 8.19 -5.40
N SER A 22 -2.79 7.26 -4.48
CA SER A 22 -3.32 7.23 -3.11
C SER A 22 -4.82 6.95 -3.03
N SER A 23 -5.16 5.68 -2.83
CA SER A 23 -6.55 5.21 -2.68
C SER A 23 -7.22 5.75 -1.42
N SER A 24 -6.53 5.74 -0.29
CA SER A 24 -7.04 6.29 0.97
C SER A 24 -7.43 7.76 0.87
N GLY A 25 -6.61 8.59 0.19
CA GLY A 25 -6.91 10.00 -0.04
C GLY A 25 -8.15 10.20 -0.91
N HIS A 26 -8.31 9.41 -1.98
CA HIS A 26 -9.48 9.48 -2.86
C HIS A 26 -10.76 9.00 -2.16
N LEU A 27 -10.68 7.93 -1.37
CA LEU A 27 -11.81 7.44 -0.57
C LEU A 27 -12.30 8.50 0.42
N VAL A 28 -11.40 9.12 1.18
CA VAL A 28 -11.74 10.21 2.12
C VAL A 28 -12.36 11.41 1.38
N MET A 29 -11.83 11.78 0.21
CA MET A 29 -12.39 12.88 -0.58
C MET A 29 -13.82 12.58 -1.05
N VAL A 30 -14.06 11.39 -1.61
CA VAL A 30 -15.38 10.98 -2.10
C VAL A 30 -16.36 10.79 -0.96
N GLN A 31 -15.94 10.24 0.17
CA GLN A 31 -16.75 10.13 1.39
C GLN A 31 -17.27 11.50 1.83
N LYS A 32 -16.39 12.50 1.91
CA LYS A 32 -16.76 13.88 2.27
C LYS A 32 -17.71 14.52 1.26
N LEU A 33 -17.50 14.27 -0.04
CA LEU A 33 -18.39 14.78 -1.10
C LEU A 33 -19.79 14.17 -1.03
N LEU A 34 -19.89 12.91 -0.61
CA LEU A 34 -21.16 12.20 -0.46
C LEU A 34 -21.83 12.41 0.90
N GLY A 35 -21.14 13.04 1.87
CA GLY A 35 -21.67 13.29 3.21
C GLY A 35 -21.88 12.01 4.04
N ILE A 36 -21.03 10.99 3.86
CA ILE A 36 -21.16 9.70 4.55
C ILE A 36 -20.54 9.79 5.95
N ASP A 37 -21.34 9.48 6.97
CA ASP A 37 -20.91 9.45 8.39
C ASP A 37 -19.81 8.42 8.66
N ASP A 38 -18.92 8.75 9.59
CA ASP A 38 -17.67 8.02 9.87
C ASP A 38 -17.85 6.65 10.58
N SER A 39 -19.00 6.40 11.21
CA SER A 39 -19.15 5.31 12.21
C SER A 39 -19.04 3.89 11.67
N ALA A 40 -19.14 3.67 10.36
CA ALA A 40 -18.98 2.36 9.70
C ALA A 40 -18.03 2.38 8.49
N ILE A 41 -17.37 3.51 8.23
CA ILE A 41 -16.56 3.68 7.01
C ILE A 41 -15.24 2.91 7.08
N MET A 42 -14.63 2.82 8.26
CA MET A 42 -13.30 2.23 8.44
C MET A 42 -13.31 0.73 8.18
N THR A 43 -14.27 -0.01 8.74
CA THR A 43 -14.47 -1.44 8.43
C THR A 43 -14.72 -1.67 6.94
N PHE A 44 -15.41 -0.75 6.28
CA PHE A 44 -15.62 -0.83 4.84
C PHE A 44 -14.34 -0.59 4.04
N TYR A 45 -13.50 0.38 4.44
CA TYR A 45 -12.18 0.60 3.82
C TYR A 45 -11.27 -0.63 3.95
N ILE A 46 -11.28 -1.32 5.08
CA ILE A 46 -10.54 -2.59 5.25
C ILE A 46 -11.08 -3.64 4.27
N ALA A 47 -12.40 -3.83 4.20
CA ALA A 47 -13.02 -4.76 3.26
C ALA A 47 -12.66 -4.43 1.79
N LEU A 48 -12.57 -3.15 1.45
CA LEU A 48 -12.14 -2.66 0.14
C LEU A 48 -10.67 -3.02 -0.18
N HIS A 49 -9.76 -2.91 0.79
CA HIS A 49 -8.36 -3.34 0.63
C HIS A 49 -8.24 -4.87 0.50
N VAL A 50 -9.06 -5.62 1.23
CA VAL A 50 -9.12 -7.09 1.07
C VAL A 50 -9.66 -7.46 -0.31
N ALA A 51 -10.67 -6.73 -0.82
CA ALA A 51 -11.21 -6.94 -2.16
C ALA A 51 -10.16 -6.68 -3.26
N THR A 52 -9.36 -5.61 -3.15
CA THR A 52 -8.26 -5.35 -4.09
C THR A 52 -7.11 -6.35 -3.94
N LEU A 53 -6.84 -6.84 -2.73
CA LEU A 53 -5.90 -7.94 -2.52
C LEU A 53 -6.34 -9.21 -3.27
N PHE A 54 -7.63 -9.55 -3.28
CA PHE A 54 -8.12 -10.67 -4.09
C PHE A 54 -7.82 -10.47 -5.58
N ALA A 55 -7.91 -9.25 -6.10
CA ALA A 55 -7.53 -8.97 -7.49
C ALA A 55 -6.02 -9.19 -7.73
N VAL A 56 -5.15 -8.78 -6.79
CA VAL A 56 -3.70 -9.08 -6.86
C VAL A 56 -3.46 -10.58 -6.87
N VAL A 57 -4.09 -11.31 -5.93
CA VAL A 57 -3.94 -12.77 -5.84
C VAL A 57 -4.43 -13.46 -7.10
N PHE A 58 -5.56 -13.01 -7.66
CA PHE A 58 -6.11 -13.55 -8.89
C PHE A 58 -5.21 -13.30 -10.10
N VAL A 59 -4.66 -12.08 -10.25
CA VAL A 59 -3.76 -11.74 -11.37
C VAL A 59 -2.42 -12.48 -11.25
N TYR A 60 -1.84 -12.51 -10.06
CA TYR A 60 -0.51 -13.08 -9.80
C TYR A 60 -0.54 -14.54 -9.33
N TRP A 61 -1.67 -15.24 -9.43
CA TRP A 61 -1.89 -16.57 -8.82
C TRP A 61 -0.79 -17.58 -9.15
N LYS A 62 -0.31 -17.64 -10.40
CA LYS A 62 0.77 -18.55 -10.81
C LYS A 62 2.09 -18.21 -10.11
N LYS A 63 2.43 -16.91 -10.06
CA LYS A 63 3.65 -16.40 -9.44
C LYS A 63 3.62 -16.60 -7.92
N ILE A 64 2.46 -16.40 -7.30
CA ILE A 64 2.24 -16.67 -5.88
C ILE A 64 2.38 -18.17 -5.58
N LEU A 65 1.79 -19.05 -6.37
CA LEU A 65 1.97 -20.50 -6.22
C LEU A 65 3.44 -20.93 -6.36
N GLU A 66 4.17 -20.32 -7.28
CA GLU A 66 5.61 -20.55 -7.44
C GLU A 66 6.39 -20.07 -6.21
N MET A 67 6.06 -18.89 -5.66
CA MET A 67 6.65 -18.39 -4.43
C MET A 67 6.39 -19.32 -3.24
N ILE A 68 5.19 -19.90 -3.13
CA ILE A 68 4.84 -20.85 -2.07
C ILE A 68 5.59 -22.17 -2.24
N ARG A 69 5.77 -22.65 -3.48
CA ARG A 69 6.54 -23.87 -3.76
C ARG A 69 8.04 -23.69 -3.54
N HIS A 70 8.55 -22.47 -3.77
CA HIS A 70 9.96 -22.13 -3.62
C HIS A 70 10.15 -20.92 -2.70
N PRO A 71 9.86 -21.04 -1.39
CA PRO A 71 9.81 -19.92 -0.47
C PRO A 71 11.18 -19.27 -0.21
N PHE A 72 12.26 -20.03 -0.39
CA PHE A 72 13.63 -19.55 -0.24
C PHE A 72 14.25 -19.05 -1.56
N SER A 73 13.44 -18.99 -2.63
CA SER A 73 13.90 -18.36 -3.87
C SER A 73 14.02 -16.85 -3.71
N LYS A 74 14.75 -16.21 -4.62
CA LYS A 74 15.14 -14.80 -4.49
C LYS A 74 13.94 -13.87 -4.31
N LEU A 75 12.87 -14.04 -5.08
CA LEU A 75 11.71 -13.13 -5.05
C LEU A 75 10.96 -13.13 -3.70
N PRO A 76 10.47 -14.27 -3.16
CA PRO A 76 9.79 -14.29 -1.87
C PRO A 76 10.66 -13.80 -0.72
N VAL A 77 11.95 -14.15 -0.69
CA VAL A 77 12.89 -13.65 0.33
C VAL A 77 12.99 -12.12 0.26
N GLN A 78 13.12 -11.55 -0.93
CA GLN A 78 13.22 -10.10 -1.11
C GLN A 78 11.90 -9.38 -0.76
N ILE A 79 10.74 -9.99 -1.01
CA ILE A 79 9.45 -9.47 -0.55
C ILE A 79 9.38 -9.43 0.97
N VAL A 80 9.75 -10.52 1.65
CA VAL A 80 9.79 -10.54 3.12
C VAL A 80 10.74 -9.47 3.64
N VAL A 81 11.95 -9.37 3.10
CA VAL A 81 12.91 -8.32 3.46
C VAL A 81 12.32 -6.91 3.26
N ALA A 82 11.62 -6.66 2.16
CA ALA A 82 11.02 -5.36 1.90
C ALA A 82 9.89 -5.00 2.87
N THR A 83 9.25 -5.98 3.52
CA THR A 83 8.20 -5.68 4.52
C THR A 83 8.77 -5.26 5.88
N ILE A 84 10.00 -5.67 6.21
CA ILE A 84 10.61 -5.44 7.52
C ILE A 84 10.66 -3.96 7.91
N PRO A 85 11.16 -3.03 7.06
CA PRO A 85 11.26 -1.63 7.46
C PRO A 85 9.90 -0.98 7.70
N ALA A 86 8.88 -1.33 6.91
CA ALA A 86 7.53 -0.80 7.09
C ALA A 86 6.92 -1.26 8.43
N VAL A 87 7.10 -2.55 8.78
CA VAL A 87 6.63 -3.09 10.07
C VAL A 87 7.35 -2.40 11.23
N ILE A 88 8.68 -2.23 11.15
CA ILE A 88 9.46 -1.52 12.17
C ILE A 88 8.96 -0.09 12.33
N LEU A 89 8.77 0.65 11.23
CA LEU A 89 8.29 2.02 11.28
C LEU A 89 6.88 2.12 11.84
N THR A 90 5.99 1.18 11.52
CA THR A 90 4.63 1.11 12.09
C THR A 90 4.69 0.96 13.61
N VAL A 91 5.47 0.00 14.10
CA VAL A 91 5.59 -0.27 15.55
C VAL A 91 6.27 0.87 16.31
N LEU A 92 7.28 1.52 15.71
CA LEU A 92 8.02 2.59 16.39
C LEU A 92 7.31 3.95 16.35
N PHE A 93 6.45 4.19 15.36
CA PHE A 93 5.84 5.49 15.11
C PHE A 93 4.31 5.45 15.08
N SER A 94 3.66 4.43 15.65
CA SER A 94 2.19 4.27 15.69
C SER A 94 1.48 5.53 16.16
N ASP A 95 1.87 6.07 17.32
CA ASP A 95 1.25 7.26 17.91
C ASP A 95 1.38 8.50 17.02
N PHE A 96 2.53 8.64 16.36
CA PHE A 96 2.76 9.73 15.43
C PHE A 96 1.90 9.56 14.18
N ILE A 97 1.85 8.36 13.61
CA ILE A 97 1.02 8.03 12.45
C ILE A 97 -0.44 8.36 12.77
N GLU A 98 -1.00 7.85 13.87
CA GLU A 98 -2.37 8.13 14.30
C GLU A 98 -2.65 9.64 14.43
N SER A 99 -1.73 10.40 15.04
CA SER A 99 -1.89 11.86 15.20
C SER A 99 -2.04 12.61 13.87
N THR A 100 -1.47 12.08 12.77
CA THR A 100 -1.59 12.67 11.44
C THR A 100 -2.95 12.43 10.80
N TYR A 101 -3.68 11.37 11.18
CA TYR A 101 -5.02 11.08 10.64
C TYR A 101 -6.12 11.99 11.22
N VAL A 102 -5.87 12.64 12.37
CA VAL A 102 -6.83 13.56 13.01
C VAL A 102 -7.03 14.85 12.18
N SER A 103 -6.03 15.25 11.38
CA SER A 103 -6.08 16.48 10.61
C SER A 103 -6.26 16.23 9.12
N SER A 104 -7.46 16.51 8.62
CA SER A 104 -7.72 16.47 7.17
C SER A 104 -6.92 17.48 6.33
N ALA A 105 -6.17 18.40 6.97
CA ALA A 105 -5.26 19.32 6.30
C ALA A 105 -4.07 18.61 5.63
N ILE A 106 -3.75 17.37 6.03
CA ILE A 106 -2.59 16.61 5.52
C ILE A 106 -2.91 15.92 4.18
N LEU A 107 -4.19 15.86 3.78
CA LEU A 107 -4.61 15.20 2.53
C LEU A 107 -3.94 15.80 1.29
N GLY A 108 -3.97 17.13 1.15
CA GLY A 108 -3.42 17.86 0.00
C GLY A 108 -1.90 17.71 -0.14
N PRO A 109 -1.12 18.00 0.93
CA PRO A 109 0.33 17.78 0.93
C PRO A 109 0.74 16.36 0.57
N GLY A 110 0.01 15.32 1.02
CA GLY A 110 0.30 13.92 0.68
C GLY A 110 0.21 13.61 -0.81
N PHE A 111 -0.80 14.14 -1.51
CA PHE A 111 -0.91 14.01 -2.97
C PHE A 111 0.24 14.69 -3.70
N ILE A 112 0.57 15.92 -3.30
CA ILE A 112 1.68 16.69 -3.89
C ILE A 112 3.00 15.95 -3.69
N PHE A 113 3.25 15.46 -2.48
CA PHE A 113 4.45 14.68 -2.17
C PHE A 113 4.55 13.43 -3.04
N THR A 114 3.48 12.64 -3.13
CA THR A 114 3.44 11.43 -3.99
C THR A 114 3.75 11.79 -5.45
N GLY A 115 3.14 12.85 -5.99
CA GLY A 115 3.39 13.30 -7.36
C GLY A 115 4.83 13.75 -7.60
N LEU A 116 5.40 14.55 -6.68
CA LEU A 116 6.80 14.99 -6.78
C LEU A 116 7.77 13.81 -6.69
N ALA A 117 7.49 12.84 -5.81
CA ALA A 117 8.30 11.64 -5.66
C ALA A 117 8.35 10.85 -6.98
N LEU A 118 7.19 10.61 -7.61
CA LEU A 118 7.11 9.94 -8.92
C LEU A 118 7.93 10.65 -9.99
N ILE A 119 7.73 11.98 -10.15
CA ILE A 119 8.46 12.80 -11.13
C ILE A 119 9.98 12.71 -10.89
N PHE A 120 10.40 12.70 -9.63
CA PHE A 120 11.81 12.56 -9.28
C PHE A 120 12.36 11.20 -9.68
N SER A 121 11.64 10.10 -9.42
CA SER A 121 12.13 8.76 -9.75
C SER A 121 12.34 8.52 -11.25
N GLU A 122 11.49 9.11 -12.10
CA GLU A 122 11.65 9.01 -13.56
C GLU A 122 12.96 9.62 -14.06
N LYS A 123 13.52 10.61 -13.35
CA LYS A 123 14.74 11.31 -13.73
C LYS A 123 16.02 10.62 -13.24
N VAL A 124 15.92 9.76 -12.23
CA VAL A 124 17.09 9.17 -11.54
C VAL A 124 17.33 7.72 -11.98
N GLY A 125 16.26 6.95 -12.19
CA GLY A 125 16.35 5.54 -12.53
C GLY A 125 16.85 5.28 -13.95
N ASN A 126 17.78 4.32 -14.12
CA ASN A 126 18.20 3.86 -15.45
C ASN A 126 17.30 2.76 -16.04
N GLY A 127 16.42 2.15 -15.23
CA GLY A 127 15.41 1.17 -15.63
C GLY A 127 15.95 -0.17 -16.13
N LYS A 128 17.17 -0.57 -15.75
CA LYS A 128 17.85 -1.77 -16.29
C LYS A 128 17.87 -2.98 -15.36
N LYS A 129 17.61 -2.80 -14.06
CA LYS A 129 17.70 -3.89 -13.08
C LYS A 129 16.43 -4.73 -13.09
N ASN A 130 16.59 -6.05 -13.10
CA ASN A 130 15.50 -7.02 -12.90
C ASN A 130 15.75 -7.84 -11.62
N LEU A 131 14.97 -8.91 -11.43
CA LEU A 131 15.09 -9.80 -10.26
C LEU A 131 16.53 -10.34 -10.03
N LYS A 132 17.28 -10.61 -11.10
CA LYS A 132 18.67 -11.10 -11.00
C LYS A 132 19.60 -10.05 -10.40
N ASP A 133 19.37 -8.77 -10.70
CA ASP A 133 20.18 -7.64 -10.24
C ASP A 133 19.73 -7.10 -8.87
N LEU A 134 18.51 -7.44 -8.44
CA LEU A 134 17.92 -6.95 -7.19
C LEU A 134 18.79 -7.32 -5.98
N LYS A 135 19.23 -6.32 -5.23
CA LYS A 135 19.99 -6.50 -3.99
C LYS A 135 19.08 -6.42 -2.77
N THR A 136 19.48 -7.06 -1.68
CA THR A 136 18.79 -6.94 -0.38
C THR A 136 18.68 -5.49 0.09
N SER A 137 19.70 -4.67 -0.17
CA SER A 137 19.66 -3.23 0.11
C SER A 137 18.56 -2.51 -0.68
N ASP A 138 18.32 -2.90 -1.92
CA ASP A 138 17.27 -2.30 -2.75
C ASP A 138 15.89 -2.59 -2.14
N SER A 139 15.64 -3.84 -1.73
CA SER A 139 14.40 -4.24 -1.07
C SER A 139 14.16 -3.54 0.26
N LEU A 140 15.20 -3.37 1.08
CA LEU A 140 15.10 -2.59 2.33
C LEU A 140 14.75 -1.12 2.05
N LEU A 141 15.34 -0.51 1.02
CA LEU A 141 15.01 0.88 0.64
C LEU A 141 13.58 0.99 0.12
N ILE A 142 13.11 0.04 -0.69
CA ILE A 142 11.70 -0.03 -1.12
C ILE A 142 10.78 -0.17 0.10
N GLY A 143 11.15 -0.98 1.08
CA GLY A 143 10.45 -1.13 2.36
C GLY A 143 10.38 0.15 3.18
N LEU A 144 11.47 0.93 3.21
CA LEU A 144 11.46 2.27 3.82
C LEU A 144 10.51 3.21 3.07
N GLY A 145 10.48 3.15 1.74
CA GLY A 145 9.48 3.85 0.93
C GLY A 145 8.05 3.46 1.32
N GLN A 146 7.77 2.18 1.54
CA GLN A 146 6.48 1.71 2.05
C GLN A 146 6.16 2.28 3.44
N GLY A 147 7.15 2.37 4.34
CA GLY A 147 6.95 2.98 5.65
C GLY A 147 6.62 4.47 5.59
N ILE A 148 7.18 5.22 4.63
CA ILE A 148 6.79 6.63 4.37
C ILE A 148 5.31 6.71 3.95
N ALA A 149 4.81 5.69 3.25
CA ALA A 149 3.42 5.64 2.82
C ALA A 149 2.42 5.31 3.93
N LEU A 150 2.86 5.14 5.19
CA LEU A 150 1.97 5.10 6.35
C LEU A 150 1.34 6.47 6.63
N LEU A 151 1.96 7.55 6.14
CA LEU A 151 1.43 8.90 6.24
C LEU A 151 0.12 9.04 5.43
N PRO A 152 -0.87 9.78 5.95
CA PRO A 152 -2.16 9.96 5.29
C PRO A 152 -1.99 10.59 3.91
N SER A 153 -2.79 10.10 2.96
CA SER A 153 -2.75 10.48 1.54
C SER A 153 -1.45 10.22 0.78
N VAL A 154 -0.44 9.59 1.39
CA VAL A 154 0.74 9.13 0.64
C VAL A 154 0.44 7.77 0.01
N SER A 155 0.66 7.64 -1.30
CA SER A 155 0.35 6.38 -2.00
C SER A 155 1.35 5.28 -1.67
N ARG A 156 0.89 4.13 -1.18
CA ARG A 156 1.76 2.94 -0.95
C ARG A 156 2.40 2.43 -2.22
N SER A 157 1.58 2.17 -3.25
CA SER A 157 2.05 1.78 -4.58
C SER A 157 2.93 2.89 -5.16
N GLY A 158 2.56 4.16 -4.95
CA GLY A 158 3.37 5.31 -5.35
C GLY A 158 4.77 5.29 -4.76
N MET A 159 4.92 5.19 -3.44
CA MET A 159 6.23 5.21 -2.82
C MET A 159 7.07 3.99 -3.14
N THR A 160 6.47 2.80 -3.11
CA THR A 160 7.21 1.55 -3.41
C THR A 160 7.67 1.49 -4.87
N ILE A 161 6.81 1.84 -5.83
CA ILE A 161 7.17 1.91 -7.26
C ILE A 161 8.20 3.02 -7.48
N THR A 162 7.99 4.21 -6.92
CA THR A 162 8.91 5.35 -7.07
C THR A 162 10.30 5.00 -6.55
N THR A 163 10.39 4.41 -5.35
CA THR A 163 11.68 4.00 -4.78
C THR A 163 12.34 2.91 -5.64
N ALA A 164 11.57 1.91 -6.10
CA ALA A 164 12.07 0.89 -7.00
C ALA A 164 12.63 1.49 -8.32
N LEU A 165 11.89 2.41 -8.93
CA LEU A 165 12.32 3.10 -10.15
C LEU A 165 13.59 3.93 -9.91
N ALA A 166 13.65 4.69 -8.82
CA ALA A 166 14.83 5.48 -8.46
C ALA A 166 16.07 4.60 -8.23
N LEU A 167 15.89 3.37 -7.75
CA LEU A 167 16.96 2.36 -7.60
C LEU A 167 17.37 1.71 -8.94
N GLY A 168 16.70 2.04 -10.03
CA GLY A 168 17.00 1.58 -11.38
C GLY A 168 16.30 0.27 -11.78
N LEU A 169 15.27 -0.16 -11.06
CA LEU A 169 14.46 -1.30 -11.48
C LEU A 169 13.68 -0.98 -12.76
N GLU A 170 13.52 -1.98 -13.62
CA GLU A 170 12.63 -1.85 -14.78
C GLU A 170 11.18 -1.61 -14.34
N ARG A 171 10.42 -0.85 -15.12
CA ARG A 171 9.07 -0.38 -14.74
C ARG A 171 8.09 -1.54 -14.46
N GLY A 172 8.09 -2.56 -15.32
CA GLY A 172 7.22 -3.73 -15.14
C GLY A 172 7.57 -4.51 -13.87
N PHE A 173 8.85 -4.75 -13.63
CA PHE A 173 9.30 -5.43 -12.41
C PHE A 173 9.06 -4.62 -11.15
N ALA A 174 9.25 -3.29 -11.19
CA ALA A 174 8.96 -2.40 -10.06
C ALA A 174 7.47 -2.47 -9.64
N ALA A 175 6.57 -2.45 -10.62
CA ALA A 175 5.13 -2.62 -10.38
C ALA A 175 4.80 -4.02 -9.85
N ASP A 176 5.30 -5.08 -10.49
CA ASP A 176 5.12 -6.46 -10.02
C ASP A 176 5.61 -6.66 -8.58
N PHE A 177 6.80 -6.13 -8.26
CA PHE A 177 7.39 -6.23 -6.93
C PHE A 177 6.54 -5.47 -5.90
N SER A 178 6.11 -4.26 -6.22
CA SER A 178 5.22 -3.44 -5.38
C SER A 178 3.88 -4.15 -5.08
N PHE A 179 3.24 -4.73 -6.09
CA PHE A 179 1.97 -5.44 -5.90
C PHE A 179 2.13 -6.72 -5.11
N LEU A 180 3.19 -7.50 -5.34
CA LEU A 180 3.43 -8.71 -4.54
C LEU A 180 3.82 -8.39 -3.10
N MET A 181 4.62 -7.34 -2.85
CA MET A 181 4.98 -6.93 -1.49
C MET A 181 3.83 -6.28 -0.73
N SER A 182 2.74 -5.90 -1.43
CA SER A 182 1.52 -5.41 -0.81
C SER A 182 0.75 -6.51 -0.06
N ILE A 183 0.97 -7.78 -0.42
CA ILE A 183 0.22 -8.92 0.11
C ILE A 183 0.44 -9.09 1.63
N PRO A 184 1.68 -9.19 2.15
CA PRO A 184 1.86 -9.40 3.59
C PRO A 184 1.32 -8.25 4.46
N PRO A 185 1.56 -6.96 4.14
CA PRO A 185 0.98 -5.85 4.90
C PRO A 185 -0.56 -5.82 4.89
N ILE A 186 -1.21 -6.02 3.74
CA ILE A 186 -2.69 -6.02 3.69
C ILE A 186 -3.26 -7.18 4.51
N LEU A 187 -2.68 -8.38 4.38
CA LEU A 187 -3.10 -9.53 5.18
C LEU A 187 -2.85 -9.31 6.67
N GLY A 188 -1.72 -8.71 7.03
CA GLY A 188 -1.38 -8.38 8.41
C GLY A 188 -2.38 -7.40 9.02
N GLY A 189 -2.65 -6.28 8.36
CA GLY A 189 -3.63 -5.30 8.82
C GLY A 189 -5.02 -5.90 8.95
N ALA A 190 -5.51 -6.59 7.91
CA ALA A 190 -6.82 -7.23 7.94
C ALA A 190 -6.97 -8.26 9.08
N LEU A 191 -5.89 -9.00 9.40
CA LEU A 191 -5.89 -9.96 10.51
C LEU A 191 -5.94 -9.24 11.87
N LEU A 192 -5.12 -8.21 12.08
CA LEU A 192 -5.09 -7.44 13.33
C LEU A 192 -6.45 -6.78 13.59
N ASP A 193 -7.00 -6.10 12.59
CA ASP A 193 -8.31 -5.47 12.67
C ASP A 193 -9.42 -6.47 13.00
N SER A 194 -9.39 -7.65 12.36
CA SER A 194 -10.38 -8.70 12.62
C SER A 194 -10.30 -9.21 14.06
N LEU A 195 -9.10 -9.29 14.63
CA LEU A 195 -8.90 -9.70 16.03
C LEU A 195 -9.41 -8.63 17.00
N ASP A 196 -9.17 -7.36 16.72
CA ASP A 196 -9.63 -6.25 17.57
C ASP A 196 -11.16 -6.16 17.60
N ILE A 197 -11.81 -6.31 16.44
CA ILE A 197 -13.28 -6.36 16.35
C ILE A 197 -13.86 -7.52 17.18
N VAL A 198 -13.26 -8.71 17.11
CA VAL A 198 -13.71 -9.89 17.87
C VAL A 198 -13.51 -9.70 19.38
N GLN A 199 -12.46 -8.98 19.79
CA GLN A 199 -12.17 -8.67 21.19
C GLN A 199 -13.00 -7.50 21.75
N GLY A 200 -13.87 -6.90 20.94
CA GLY A 200 -14.72 -5.76 21.34
C GLY A 200 -13.99 -4.41 21.31
N GLY A 201 -12.82 -4.34 20.68
CA GLY A 201 -12.12 -3.10 20.35
C GLY A 201 -12.71 -2.42 19.11
N SER A 202 -12.39 -1.15 18.94
CA SER A 202 -12.59 -0.43 17.67
C SER A 202 -11.42 -0.73 16.73
N ALA A 203 -11.70 -0.98 15.44
CA ALA A 203 -10.66 -1.17 14.41
C ALA A 203 -9.64 -0.01 14.45
N GLY A 204 -8.35 -0.35 14.50
CA GLY A 204 -7.23 0.58 14.63
C GLY A 204 -6.29 0.47 13.42
N PHE A 205 -5.78 1.61 12.96
CA PHE A 205 -4.91 1.70 11.79
C PHE A 205 -3.55 1.00 11.96
#